data_AF-A0A945BCJ8-F1
#
_entry.id   AF-A0A945BCJ8-F1
#
_cell.length_a   1.000
_cell.length_b   1.000
_cell.length_c   1.000
_cell.angle_alpha   90.00
_cell.angle_beta   90.00
_cell.angle_gamma   90.00
#
_symmetry.space_group_name_H-M   'P 1'
#
loop_
_entity.id
_entity.type
_entity.pdbx_description
1 polymer ?
#
loop_
_entity_poly.entity_id
_entity_poly.type
_entity_poly.pdbx_seq_one_letter_code
_entity_poly.pdbx_strand_id
1 'polypeptide(L)'
;MDISKKMHTEQSDKKLFEQAKNYAFDYSNSIAERHVFPSDEAICDLIQFNEDMPSQNGDSSDILEQLHRLGSPATTAHTGGRYFGFVTGGILPITLATKWLTDFWDQNTALQVMSPITSKLEEICERWLQQLLGLPESTVAGFVSGSSSAIFCGLAAARLRIYKNLGWDFNKQGHNGAPPVRIIAGQDIHGAVVKAVA
;
A
#
# COMPACT_ATOMS: atom_id res chain seq x y z
N MET A 1 24.15 -17.62 18.17
CA MET A 1 23.63 -16.48 18.94
C MET A 1 22.12 -16.61 18.95
N ASP A 2 21.47 -16.41 20.11
CA ASP A 2 20.00 -16.41 20.19
C ASP A 2 19.44 -15.31 19.27
N ILE A 3 18.55 -15.66 18.34
CA ILE A 3 17.98 -14.75 17.34
C ILE A 3 17.33 -13.55 18.02
N SER A 4 16.66 -13.77 19.15
CA SER A 4 16.04 -12.69 19.93
C SER A 4 17.08 -11.67 20.40
N LYS A 5 18.23 -12.13 20.91
CA LYS A 5 19.32 -11.24 21.33
C LYS A 5 19.90 -10.47 20.16
N LYS A 6 20.10 -11.12 19.00
CA LYS A 6 20.56 -10.45 17.78
C LYS A 6 19.59 -9.33 17.38
N MET A 7 18.29 -9.63 17.30
CA MET A 7 17.25 -8.65 16.98
C MET A 7 17.23 -7.46 17.95
N HIS A 8 17.36 -7.72 19.25
CA HIS A 8 17.43 -6.64 20.25
C HIS A 8 18.68 -5.77 20.11
N THR A 9 19.83 -6.37 19.78
CA THR A 9 21.06 -5.63 19.49
C THR A 9 20.89 -4.76 18.23
N GLU A 10 20.42 -5.33 17.12
CA GLU A 10 20.16 -4.58 15.87
C GLU A 10 19.15 -3.44 16.10
N GLN A 11 18.12 -3.69 16.89
CA GLN A 11 17.12 -2.68 17.23
C GLN A 11 17.71 -1.55 18.09
N SER A 12 18.72 -1.82 18.91
CA SER A 12 19.28 -0.83 19.85
C SER A 12 20.46 -0.05 19.27
N ASP A 13 21.32 -0.69 18.49
CA ASP A 13 22.51 -0.04 17.92
C ASP A 13 22.20 0.84 16.70
N LYS A 14 21.02 0.64 16.09
CA LYS A 14 20.46 1.39 14.96
C LYS A 14 21.27 1.34 13.66
N LYS A 15 22.30 0.49 13.57
CA LYS A 15 23.22 0.49 12.42
C LYS A 15 22.50 0.16 11.11
N LEU A 16 21.59 -0.81 11.13
CA LEU A 16 20.81 -1.19 9.95
C LEU A 16 19.90 -0.06 9.46
N PHE A 17 19.29 0.70 10.38
CA PHE A 17 18.44 1.84 10.01
C PHE A 17 19.26 3.00 9.44
N GLU A 18 20.46 3.24 9.98
CA GLU A 18 21.40 4.22 9.45
C GLU A 18 21.89 3.83 8.05
N GLN A 19 22.20 2.55 7.82
CA GLN A 19 22.55 2.02 6.50
C GLN A 19 21.40 2.21 5.49
N ALA A 20 20.18 1.78 5.85
CA ALA A 20 19.00 1.95 5.01
C ALA A 20 18.69 3.42 4.72
N LYS A 21 18.87 4.32 5.70
CA LYS A 21 18.75 5.77 5.53
C LYS A 21 19.74 6.29 4.50
N ASN A 22 21.01 5.89 4.60
CA ASN A 22 22.04 6.33 3.65
C ASN A 22 21.70 5.86 2.23
N TYR A 23 21.31 4.59 2.05
CA TYR A 23 20.87 4.08 0.75
C TYR A 23 19.64 4.79 0.19
N ALA A 24 18.68 5.15 1.05
CA ALA A 24 17.52 5.93 0.63
C ALA A 24 17.91 7.35 0.18
N PHE A 25 18.90 7.97 0.83
CA PHE A 25 19.43 9.27 0.42
C PHE A 25 20.22 9.18 -0.89
N ASP A 26 21.05 8.15 -1.07
CA ASP A 26 21.76 7.90 -2.33
C ASP A 26 20.77 7.71 -3.49
N TYR A 27 19.69 6.96 -3.26
CA TYR A 27 18.60 6.83 -4.22
C TYR A 27 17.96 8.19 -4.54
N SER A 28 17.57 8.95 -3.50
CA SER A 28 16.91 10.24 -3.67
C SER A 28 17.79 11.27 -4.40
N ASN A 29 19.10 11.26 -4.14
CA ASN A 29 20.04 12.19 -4.75
C ASN A 29 20.22 11.91 -6.25
N SER A 30 20.16 10.64 -6.66
CA SER A 30 20.40 10.23 -8.06
C SER A 30 19.13 10.18 -8.92
N ILE A 31 17.93 10.09 -8.31
CA ILE A 31 16.70 9.75 -9.04
C ILE A 31 16.31 10.75 -10.13
N ALA A 32 16.64 12.03 -9.96
CA ALA A 32 16.35 13.07 -10.93
C ALA A 32 17.19 12.94 -12.21
N GLU A 33 18.34 12.27 -12.18
CA GLU A 33 19.25 12.12 -13.33
C GLU A 33 19.10 10.77 -14.02
N ARG A 34 18.51 9.77 -13.35
CA ARG A 34 18.31 8.42 -13.88
C ARG A 34 17.38 8.37 -15.09
N HIS A 35 17.59 7.38 -15.96
CA HIS A 35 16.57 6.97 -16.93
C HIS A 35 15.29 6.56 -16.21
N VAL A 36 14.15 6.86 -16.83
CA VAL A 36 12.83 6.61 -16.23
C VAL A 36 12.60 5.12 -16.04
N PHE A 37 12.89 4.33 -17.08
CA PHE A 37 12.88 2.88 -17.02
C PHE A 37 14.31 2.37 -16.79
N PRO A 38 14.51 1.30 -16.00
CA PRO A 38 15.85 0.73 -15.77
C PRO A 38 16.48 0.25 -17.08
N SER A 39 17.82 0.18 -17.10
CA SER A 39 18.56 -0.36 -18.25
C SER A 39 18.43 -1.89 -18.32
N ASP A 40 18.72 -2.45 -19.49
CA ASP A 40 18.68 -3.91 -19.69
C ASP A 40 19.66 -4.61 -18.74
N GLU A 41 20.84 -4.03 -18.49
CA GLU A 41 21.82 -4.58 -17.56
C GLU A 41 21.27 -4.63 -16.12
N ALA A 42 20.64 -3.55 -15.65
CA ALA A 42 20.05 -3.50 -14.32
C ALA A 42 18.91 -4.50 -14.15
N ILE A 43 18.13 -4.75 -15.22
CA ILE A 43 17.09 -5.78 -15.23
C ILE A 43 17.72 -7.18 -15.23
N CYS A 44 18.73 -7.43 -16.06
CA CYS A 44 19.43 -8.71 -16.12
C CYS A 44 20.07 -9.07 -14.77
N ASP A 45 20.63 -8.10 -14.06
CA ASP A 45 21.25 -8.28 -12.75
C ASP A 45 20.26 -8.73 -11.66
N LEU A 46 18.95 -8.56 -11.84
CA LEU A 46 17.93 -9.10 -10.92
C LEU A 46 17.98 -10.63 -10.83
N ILE A 47 18.58 -11.33 -11.80
CA ILE A 47 18.79 -12.78 -11.72
C ILE A 47 19.59 -13.17 -10.46
N GLN A 48 20.43 -12.27 -9.93
CA GLN A 48 21.21 -12.50 -8.73
C GLN A 48 20.35 -12.62 -7.46
N PHE A 49 19.07 -12.22 -7.48
CA PHE A 49 18.12 -12.50 -6.40
C PHE A 49 17.56 -13.92 -6.44
N ASN A 50 17.78 -14.69 -7.51
CA ASN A 50 17.28 -16.05 -7.63
C ASN A 50 18.23 -17.02 -6.91
N GLU A 51 17.90 -17.33 -5.66
CA GLU A 51 18.57 -18.34 -4.85
C GLU A 51 17.58 -19.37 -4.30
N ASP A 52 18.07 -20.56 -3.98
CA ASP A 52 17.29 -21.55 -3.23
C ASP A 52 17.04 -21.05 -1.80
N MET A 53 16.00 -21.58 -1.14
CA MET A 53 15.69 -21.24 0.25
C MET A 53 16.92 -21.45 1.15
N PRO A 54 17.44 -20.41 1.83
CA PRO A 54 18.64 -20.52 2.64
C PRO A 54 18.46 -21.50 3.80
N SER A 55 19.49 -22.32 4.08
CA SER A 55 19.50 -23.24 5.23
C SER A 55 19.96 -22.57 6.54
N GLN A 56 20.44 -21.34 6.46
CA GLN A 56 20.95 -20.53 7.57
C GLN A 56 20.43 -19.09 7.45
N ASN A 57 20.46 -18.36 8.56
CA ASN A 57 20.12 -16.94 8.56
C ASN A 57 21.16 -16.14 7.76
N GLY A 58 20.70 -15.24 6.89
CA GLY A 58 21.57 -14.28 6.21
C GLY A 58 22.09 -13.18 7.13
N ASP A 59 23.09 -12.45 6.66
CA ASP A 59 23.53 -11.21 7.28
C ASP A 59 22.62 -10.05 6.87
N SER A 60 22.11 -9.32 7.86
CA SER A 60 21.11 -8.26 7.65
C SER A 60 21.68 -7.08 6.87
N SER A 61 22.97 -6.76 7.05
CA SER A 61 23.67 -5.68 6.33
C SER A 61 23.92 -6.08 4.88
N ASP A 62 24.35 -7.32 4.64
CA ASP A 62 24.58 -7.83 3.27
C ASP A 62 23.27 -7.86 2.47
N ILE A 63 22.15 -8.22 3.10
CA ILE A 63 20.82 -8.18 2.47
C ILE A 63 20.44 -6.74 2.07
N LEU A 64 20.64 -5.76 2.96
CA LEU A 64 20.38 -4.36 2.64
C LEU A 64 21.29 -3.85 1.51
N GLU A 65 22.57 -4.23 1.53
CA GLU A 65 23.51 -3.91 0.47
C GLU A 65 23.08 -4.51 -0.86
N GLN A 66 22.63 -5.78 -0.87
CA GLN A 66 22.17 -6.44 -2.09
C GLN A 66 20.92 -5.76 -2.66
N LEU A 67 19.94 -5.39 -1.81
CA LEU A 67 18.77 -4.61 -2.21
C LEU A 67 19.15 -3.24 -2.77
N HIS A 68 20.14 -2.57 -2.17
CA HIS A 68 20.61 -1.30 -2.69
C HIS A 68 21.33 -1.46 -4.02
N ARG A 69 22.35 -2.33 -4.09
CA ARG A 69 23.22 -2.53 -5.25
C ARG A 69 22.46 -3.04 -6.48
N LEU A 70 21.56 -4.00 -6.30
CA LEU A 70 20.82 -4.63 -7.40
C LEU A 70 19.42 -4.05 -7.58
N GLY A 71 18.71 -3.83 -6.48
CA GLY A 71 17.31 -3.39 -6.53
C GLY A 71 17.17 -1.92 -6.88
N SER A 72 17.97 -1.04 -6.29
CA SER A 72 17.82 0.42 -6.51
C SER A 72 17.99 0.83 -7.97
N PRO A 73 19.01 0.36 -8.73
CA PRO A 73 19.16 0.67 -10.15
C PRO A 73 18.01 0.12 -11.02
N ALA A 74 17.44 -1.02 -10.62
CA ALA A 74 16.38 -1.72 -11.34
C ALA A 74 14.97 -1.15 -11.09
N THR A 75 14.81 -0.12 -10.26
CA THR A 75 13.50 0.54 -10.09
C THR A 75 13.11 1.37 -11.31
N THR A 76 11.80 1.49 -11.57
CA THR A 76 11.28 2.57 -12.42
C THR A 76 11.28 3.88 -11.60
N ALA A 77 11.87 4.94 -12.16
CA ALA A 77 12.11 6.20 -11.47
C ALA A 77 10.87 7.10 -11.37
N HIS A 78 9.82 6.63 -10.69
CA HIS A 78 8.55 7.36 -10.54
C HIS A 78 8.71 8.75 -9.90
N THR A 79 9.64 8.90 -8.95
CA THR A 79 9.87 10.17 -8.23
C THR A 79 10.86 11.10 -8.95
N GLY A 80 11.38 10.72 -10.11
CA GLY A 80 12.34 11.52 -10.89
C GLY A 80 11.73 12.60 -11.79
N GLY A 81 10.41 12.76 -11.78
CA GLY A 81 9.69 13.84 -12.50
C GLY A 81 9.50 13.64 -14.01
N ARG A 82 10.03 12.56 -14.59
CA ARG A 82 9.92 12.24 -16.03
C ARG A 82 9.08 11.00 -16.35
N TYR A 83 8.47 10.38 -15.36
CA TYR A 83 7.59 9.23 -15.56
C TYR A 83 6.16 9.69 -15.85
N PHE A 84 5.67 9.40 -17.07
CA PHE A 84 4.33 9.76 -17.54
C PHE A 84 3.45 8.54 -17.87
N GLY A 85 3.85 7.35 -17.42
CA GLY A 85 3.09 6.12 -17.62
C GLY A 85 2.04 5.92 -16.54
N PHE A 86 0.88 5.35 -16.92
CA PHE A 86 -0.20 4.99 -16.01
C PHE A 86 -0.71 6.14 -15.11
N VAL A 87 -1.54 5.82 -14.12
CA VAL A 87 -1.96 6.75 -13.07
C VAL A 87 -1.09 6.51 -11.84
N THR A 88 0.10 7.10 -11.84
CA THR A 88 1.06 7.00 -10.74
C THR A 88 1.39 8.40 -10.24
N GLY A 89 1.00 8.69 -8.99
CA GLY A 89 1.27 9.97 -8.35
C GLY A 89 2.72 10.10 -7.87
N GLY A 90 3.16 11.33 -7.68
CA GLY A 90 4.39 11.64 -6.96
C GLY A 90 4.24 11.45 -5.45
N ILE A 91 5.34 11.67 -4.72
CA ILE A 91 5.38 11.61 -3.26
C ILE A 91 5.93 12.92 -2.70
N LEU A 92 5.32 13.43 -1.62
CA LEU A 92 5.84 14.60 -0.92
C LEU A 92 6.95 14.17 0.06
N PRO A 93 8.01 14.97 0.27
CA PRO A 93 9.07 14.65 1.24
C PRO A 93 8.53 14.38 2.65
N ILE A 94 7.55 15.16 3.11
CA ILE A 94 6.91 14.93 4.41
C ILE A 94 6.22 13.56 4.48
N THR A 95 5.61 13.09 3.37
CA THR A 95 4.99 11.76 3.33
C THR A 95 6.03 10.64 3.40
N LEU A 96 7.22 10.81 2.80
CA LEU A 96 8.33 9.86 2.98
C LEU A 96 8.80 9.81 4.44
N ALA A 97 8.99 10.98 5.06
CA ALA A 97 9.39 11.06 6.47
C ALA A 97 8.33 10.45 7.41
N THR A 98 7.05 10.72 7.15
CA THR A 98 5.95 10.11 7.91
C THR A 98 5.90 8.60 7.73
N LYS A 99 6.16 8.08 6.52
CA LYS A 99 6.23 6.62 6.28
C LYS A 99 7.28 5.95 7.16
N TRP A 100 8.48 6.51 7.24
CA TRP A 100 9.48 6.03 8.20
C TRP A 100 8.96 6.03 9.62
N LEU A 101 8.36 7.14 10.08
CA LEU A 101 7.81 7.21 11.43
C LEU A 101 6.75 6.13 11.68
N THR A 102 5.84 5.90 10.72
CA THR A 102 4.77 4.92 10.85
C THR A 102 5.27 3.47 10.77
N ASP A 103 6.32 3.20 10.01
CA ASP A 103 6.96 1.87 9.96
C ASP A 103 7.56 1.49 11.32
N PHE A 104 8.10 2.46 12.07
CA PHE A 104 8.55 2.22 13.45
C PHE A 104 7.41 2.09 14.47
N TRP A 105 6.24 2.68 14.21
CA TRP A 105 5.07 2.50 15.06
C TRP A 105 4.44 1.10 14.89
N ASP A 106 4.51 0.53 13.68
CA ASP A 106 4.06 -0.82 13.32
C ASP A 106 2.69 -1.20 13.94
N GLN A 107 1.70 -0.33 13.73
CA GLN A 107 0.39 -0.47 14.36
C GLN A 107 -0.57 -1.31 13.52
N ASN A 108 -1.29 -2.24 14.16
CA ASN A 108 -2.44 -2.91 13.57
C ASN A 108 -3.71 -2.06 13.77
N THR A 109 -4.33 -1.65 12.66
CA THR A 109 -5.39 -0.62 12.64
C THR A 109 -6.81 -1.19 12.65
N ALA A 110 -6.99 -2.46 12.99
CA ALA A 110 -8.31 -3.12 12.93
C ALA A 110 -9.34 -2.56 13.93
N LEU A 111 -8.91 -2.10 15.10
CA LEU A 111 -9.78 -1.58 16.17
C LEU A 111 -9.13 -0.40 16.89
N GLN A 112 -9.95 0.50 17.44
CA GLN A 112 -9.45 1.66 18.19
C GLN A 112 -8.60 1.29 19.41
N VAL A 113 -8.88 0.16 20.08
CA VAL A 113 -8.03 -0.35 21.17
C VAL A 113 -6.67 -0.86 20.68
N MET A 114 -6.57 -1.28 19.41
CA MET A 114 -5.34 -1.78 18.80
C MET A 114 -4.46 -0.66 18.24
N SER A 115 -5.06 0.45 17.79
CA SER A 115 -4.32 1.66 17.38
C SER A 115 -5.14 2.95 17.59
N PRO A 116 -5.12 3.52 18.81
CA PRO A 116 -5.87 4.75 19.10
C PRO A 116 -5.43 5.94 18.24
N ILE A 117 -4.14 6.02 17.92
CA ILE A 117 -3.59 7.08 17.07
C ILE A 117 -4.15 7.01 15.65
N THR A 118 -4.18 5.82 15.04
CA THR A 118 -4.68 5.66 13.68
C THR A 118 -6.17 5.98 13.62
N SER A 119 -6.97 5.45 14.55
CA SER A 119 -8.40 5.77 14.61
C SER A 119 -8.64 7.27 14.77
N LYS A 120 -7.85 7.98 15.59
CA LYS A 120 -8.03 9.42 15.75
C LYS A 120 -7.66 10.20 14.49
N LEU A 121 -6.58 9.81 13.81
CA LEU A 121 -6.16 10.46 12.57
C LEU A 121 -7.15 10.19 11.43
N GLU A 122 -7.70 8.99 11.33
CA GLU A 122 -8.75 8.66 10.35
C GLU A 122 -10.02 9.48 10.57
N GLU A 123 -10.48 9.65 11.82
CA GLU A 123 -11.61 10.53 12.17
C GLU A 123 -11.37 11.98 11.72
N ILE A 124 -10.14 12.49 11.90
CA ILE A 124 -9.77 13.83 11.46
C ILE A 124 -9.77 13.92 9.93
N CYS A 125 -9.18 12.93 9.25
CA CYS A 125 -9.12 12.88 7.79
C CYS A 125 -10.52 12.73 7.16
N GLU A 126 -11.43 11.95 7.77
CA GLU A 126 -12.83 11.87 7.34
C GLU A 126 -13.47 13.27 7.33
N ARG A 127 -13.38 13.99 8.44
CA ARG A 127 -13.92 15.35 8.55
C ARG A 127 -13.28 16.31 7.54
N TRP A 128 -11.96 16.20 7.32
CA TRP A 128 -11.29 17.01 6.30
C TRP A 128 -11.78 16.68 4.89
N LEU A 129 -12.03 15.41 4.57
CA LEU A 129 -12.59 15.00 3.28
C LEU A 129 -14.02 15.52 3.11
N GLN A 130 -14.85 15.47 4.16
CA GLN A 130 -16.19 16.06 4.15
C GLN A 130 -16.14 17.55 3.81
N GLN A 131 -15.25 18.30 4.49
CA GLN A 131 -15.07 19.74 4.27
C GLN A 131 -14.52 20.05 2.88
N LEU A 132 -13.47 19.34 2.46
CA LEU A 132 -12.80 19.55 1.18
C LEU A 132 -13.73 19.30 -0.02
N LEU A 133 -14.60 18.30 0.08
CA LEU A 133 -15.49 17.89 -1.00
C LEU A 133 -16.92 18.43 -0.84
N GLY A 134 -17.22 19.17 0.23
CA GLY A 134 -18.56 19.70 0.52
C GLY A 134 -19.62 18.62 0.75
N LEU A 135 -19.23 17.50 1.38
CA LEU A 135 -20.13 16.36 1.63
C LEU A 135 -21.00 16.60 2.88
N PRO A 136 -22.19 15.96 2.98
CA PRO A 136 -23.00 16.01 4.20
C PRO A 136 -22.23 15.50 5.42
N GLU A 137 -22.48 16.10 6.59
CA GLU A 137 -21.86 15.70 7.87
C GLU A 137 -22.14 14.23 8.26
N SER A 138 -23.20 13.64 7.71
CA SER A 138 -23.53 12.22 7.89
C SER A 138 -22.70 11.25 7.04
N THR A 139 -21.80 11.77 6.19
CA THR A 139 -20.94 10.95 5.32
C THR A 139 -19.81 10.34 6.13
N VAL A 140 -19.68 9.02 6.11
CA VAL A 140 -18.56 8.31 6.73
C VAL A 140 -17.49 7.95 5.71
N ALA A 141 -16.24 7.86 6.14
CA ALA A 141 -15.11 7.43 5.32
C ALA A 141 -14.53 6.11 5.84
N GLY A 142 -14.10 5.26 4.91
CA GLY A 142 -13.29 4.08 5.22
C GLY A 142 -12.03 4.11 4.38
N PHE A 143 -10.88 3.92 5.01
CA PHE A 143 -9.58 3.89 4.35
C PHE A 143 -9.23 2.44 4.00
N VAL A 144 -9.00 2.18 2.72
CA VAL A 144 -8.70 0.84 2.19
C VAL A 144 -7.43 0.87 1.36
N SER A 145 -6.86 -0.29 1.07
CA SER A 145 -5.57 -0.43 0.36
C SER A 145 -5.55 0.11 -1.08
N GLY A 146 -6.70 0.41 -1.68
CA GLY A 146 -6.79 1.02 -3.00
C GLY A 146 -8.20 1.03 -3.59
N SER A 147 -8.34 1.63 -4.77
CA SER A 147 -9.64 1.83 -5.43
C SER A 147 -10.39 0.53 -5.72
N SER A 148 -9.71 -0.57 -6.03
CA SER A 148 -10.35 -1.87 -6.23
C SER A 148 -11.10 -2.35 -4.97
N SER A 149 -10.47 -2.23 -3.79
CA SER A 149 -11.09 -2.56 -2.51
C SER A 149 -12.24 -1.61 -2.20
N ALA A 150 -12.09 -0.31 -2.50
CA ALA A 150 -13.14 0.68 -2.30
C ALA A 150 -14.38 0.38 -3.16
N ILE A 151 -14.16 0.04 -4.43
CA ILE A 151 -15.22 -0.39 -5.36
C ILE A 151 -15.92 -1.63 -4.83
N PHE A 152 -15.17 -2.66 -4.42
CA PHE A 152 -15.74 -3.88 -3.85
C PHE A 152 -16.59 -3.59 -2.59
N CYS A 153 -16.06 -2.83 -1.63
CA CYS A 153 -16.79 -2.45 -0.43
C CYS A 153 -18.07 -1.66 -0.75
N GLY A 154 -17.99 -0.69 -1.68
CA GLY A 154 -19.14 0.09 -2.12
C GLY A 154 -20.23 -0.77 -2.77
N LEU A 155 -19.85 -1.67 -3.69
CA LEU A 155 -20.77 -2.60 -4.34
C LEU A 155 -21.38 -3.59 -3.35
N ALA A 156 -20.59 -4.11 -2.41
CA ALA A 156 -21.08 -5.00 -1.36
C ALA A 156 -22.10 -4.32 -0.44
N ALA A 157 -21.84 -3.07 -0.04
CA ALA A 157 -22.76 -2.26 0.75
C ALA A 157 -24.06 -1.94 -0.01
N ALA A 158 -23.95 -1.55 -1.29
CA ALA A 158 -25.09 -1.29 -2.16
C ALA A 158 -25.96 -2.55 -2.33
N ARG A 159 -25.34 -3.70 -2.59
CA ARG A 159 -26.01 -5.01 -2.70
C ARG A 159 -26.78 -5.33 -1.41
N LEU A 160 -26.14 -5.19 -0.25
CA LEU A 160 -26.78 -5.44 1.04
C LEU A 160 -28.02 -4.55 1.23
N ARG A 161 -27.93 -3.27 0.88
CA ARG A 161 -29.05 -2.34 1.00
C ARG A 161 -30.19 -2.65 0.03
N ILE A 162 -29.88 -2.96 -1.23
CA ILE A 162 -30.89 -3.31 -2.24
C ILE A 162 -31.63 -4.59 -1.83
N TYR A 163 -30.92 -5.63 -1.40
CA TYR A 163 -31.57 -6.86 -0.95
C TYR A 163 -32.44 -6.66 0.28
N LYS A 164 -31.99 -5.85 1.25
CA LYS A 164 -32.82 -5.47 2.39
C LYS A 164 -34.13 -4.80 1.96
N ASN A 165 -34.09 -3.90 0.97
CA ASN A 165 -35.29 -3.23 0.45
C ASN A 165 -36.23 -4.20 -0.30
N LEU A 166 -35.71 -5.28 -0.86
CA LEU A 166 -36.49 -6.33 -1.53
C LEU A 166 -36.94 -7.45 -0.57
N GLY A 167 -36.72 -7.30 0.73
CA GLY A 167 -37.06 -8.33 1.72
C GLY A 167 -36.16 -9.57 1.68
N TRP A 168 -35.01 -9.52 1.00
CA TRP A 168 -34.04 -10.62 0.93
C TRP A 168 -32.93 -10.45 1.98
N ASP A 169 -32.90 -11.31 2.99
CA ASP A 169 -31.78 -11.40 3.95
C ASP A 169 -30.60 -12.13 3.31
N PHE A 170 -29.69 -11.37 2.70
CA PHE A 170 -28.53 -11.91 2.00
C PHE A 170 -27.56 -12.66 2.93
N ASN A 171 -27.42 -12.25 4.19
CA ASN A 171 -26.48 -12.88 5.12
C ASN A 171 -26.92 -14.30 5.51
N LYS A 172 -28.23 -14.58 5.45
CA LYS A 172 -28.79 -15.91 5.73
C LYS A 172 -29.02 -16.74 4.47
N GLN A 173 -29.45 -16.11 3.38
CA GLN A 173 -29.90 -16.83 2.17
C GLN A 173 -28.85 -16.88 1.07
N GLY A 174 -27.85 -15.98 1.11
CA GLY A 174 -26.80 -15.90 0.10
C GLY A 174 -27.32 -15.51 -1.29
N HIS A 175 -26.60 -15.96 -2.32
CA HIS A 175 -26.88 -15.63 -3.72
C HIS A 175 -27.96 -16.50 -4.37
N ASN A 176 -28.14 -17.74 -3.90
CA ASN A 176 -29.04 -18.67 -4.55
C ASN A 176 -30.50 -18.28 -4.34
N GLY A 177 -31.21 -17.94 -5.41
CA GLY A 177 -32.58 -17.43 -5.36
C GLY A 177 -32.69 -15.93 -5.05
N ALA A 178 -31.57 -15.22 -4.93
CA ALA A 178 -31.59 -13.78 -4.70
C ALA A 178 -32.21 -13.04 -5.90
N PRO A 179 -33.00 -11.97 -5.69
CA PRO A 179 -33.54 -11.18 -6.78
C PRO A 179 -32.44 -10.64 -7.70
N PRO A 180 -32.66 -10.54 -9.02
CA PRO A 180 -31.65 -10.01 -9.93
C PRO A 180 -31.39 -8.52 -9.63
N VAL A 181 -30.11 -8.15 -9.49
CA VAL A 181 -29.67 -6.76 -9.34
C VAL A 181 -29.11 -6.27 -10.66
N ARG A 182 -29.65 -5.16 -11.16
CA ARG A 182 -29.12 -4.48 -12.35
C ARG A 182 -27.97 -3.56 -11.94
N ILE A 183 -26.83 -3.71 -12.61
CA ILE A 183 -25.68 -2.81 -12.49
C ILE A 183 -25.57 -2.00 -13.78
N ILE A 184 -25.38 -0.69 -13.64
CA ILE A 184 -25.21 0.24 -14.76
C ILE A 184 -23.83 0.85 -14.62
N ALA A 185 -23.06 0.82 -15.69
CA ALA A 185 -21.67 1.28 -15.75
C ALA A 185 -21.40 1.93 -17.11
N GLY A 186 -20.42 2.84 -17.17
CA GLY A 186 -19.92 3.40 -18.42
C GLY A 186 -19.20 2.35 -19.28
N GLN A 187 -19.05 2.62 -20.58
CA GLN A 187 -18.37 1.70 -21.49
C GLN A 187 -16.88 1.53 -21.17
N ASP A 188 -16.24 2.59 -20.66
CA ASP A 188 -14.80 2.65 -20.36
C ASP A 188 -14.50 2.49 -18.86
N ILE A 189 -15.35 1.78 -18.11
CA ILE A 189 -15.08 1.52 -16.69
C ILE A 189 -13.78 0.75 -16.47
N HIS A 190 -13.09 1.06 -15.38
CA HIS A 190 -11.89 0.34 -14.99
C HIS A 190 -12.21 -1.15 -14.74
N GLY A 191 -11.33 -2.05 -15.19
CA GLY A 191 -11.53 -3.51 -15.07
C GLY A 191 -11.72 -4.00 -13.63
N ALA A 192 -11.29 -3.22 -12.62
CA ALA A 192 -11.59 -3.50 -11.22
C ALA A 192 -13.09 -3.54 -10.90
N VAL A 193 -13.91 -2.75 -11.60
CA VAL A 193 -15.37 -2.78 -11.45
C VAL A 193 -15.93 -4.11 -11.97
N VAL A 194 -15.51 -4.52 -13.18
CA VAL A 194 -15.93 -5.80 -13.77
C VAL A 194 -15.54 -6.97 -12.87
N LYS A 195 -14.30 -6.96 -12.36
CA LYS A 195 -13.80 -7.98 -11.42
C LYS A 195 -14.58 -8.01 -10.11
N ALA A 196 -15.02 -6.86 -9.59
CA ALA A 196 -15.76 -6.80 -8.34
C ALA A 196 -17.23 -7.27 -8.48
N VAL A 197 -17.76 -7.27 -9.69
CA VAL A 197 -19.13 -7.74 -10.01
C VAL A 197 -19.17 -9.24 -10.30
N ALA A 198 -18.11 -9.79 -10.88
CA ALA A 198 -17.95 -11.20 -11.20
C ALA A 198 -17.97 -12.08 -9.94
#